data_AF-A0A540X2W9-F1
#
_entry.id   AF-A0A540X2W9-F1
#
_cell.length_a   1.000
_cell.length_b   1.000
_cell.length_c   1.000
_cell.angle_alpha   90.00
_cell.angle_beta   90.00
_cell.angle_gamma   90.00
#
_symmetry.space_group_name_H-M   'P 1'
#
loop_
_entity.id
_entity.type
_entity.pdbx_description
1 polymer ?
#
loop_
_entity_poly.entity_id
_entity_poly.type
_entity_poly.pdbx_seq_one_letter_code
_entity_poly.pdbx_strand_id
1 'polypeptide(L)'
;MAYDGELVKMENGRWARFQRCQVYRPGVADAGETMLLIAVELEERYQLLLDGAADSLAQYRYQGVPVQVRLDPDAQAITLQPEVAASVPAVH
;
A
#
# COMPACT_ATOMS: atom_id res chain seq x y z
N MET A 1 -5.76 14.68 -0.53
CA MET A 1 -6.16 14.46 0.88
C MET A 1 -5.92 13.00 1.18
N ALA A 2 -5.32 12.67 2.32
CA ALA A 2 -5.04 11.28 2.69
C ALA A 2 -6.29 10.61 3.29
N TYR A 3 -6.47 9.33 3.00
CA TYR A 3 -7.59 8.52 3.47
C TYR A 3 -7.17 7.49 4.52
N ASP A 4 -8.11 7.10 5.35
CA ASP A 4 -7.91 6.01 6.31
C ASP A 4 -7.63 4.69 5.56
N GLY A 5 -6.60 3.98 5.99
CA GLY A 5 -6.08 2.79 5.32
C GLY A 5 -5.17 3.05 4.13
N GLU A 6 -4.99 4.30 3.69
CA GLU A 6 -4.12 4.62 2.55
C GLU A 6 -2.66 4.29 2.88
N LEU A 7 -2.01 3.56 1.97
CA LEU A 7 -0.60 3.20 2.04
C LEU A 7 0.22 4.24 1.29
N VAL A 8 1.23 4.82 1.95
CA VAL A 8 2.08 5.85 1.37
C VAL A 8 3.55 5.57 1.65
N LYS A 9 4.42 5.98 0.72
CA LYS A 9 5.87 6.06 0.95
C LYS A 9 6.19 7.47 1.44
N MET A 10 6.65 7.58 2.67
CA MET A 10 7.00 8.85 3.32
C MET A 10 8.30 9.43 2.75
N GLU A 11 8.58 10.71 3.03
CA GLU A 11 9.78 11.40 2.54
C GLU A 11 11.09 10.76 3.06
N ASN A 12 11.06 10.13 4.22
CA ASN A 12 12.19 9.37 4.77
C ASN A 12 12.39 7.99 4.07
N GLY A 13 11.60 7.68 3.04
CA GLY A 13 11.66 6.43 2.29
C GLY A 13 10.90 5.26 2.93
N ARG A 14 10.30 5.44 4.11
CA ARG A 14 9.57 4.38 4.82
C ARG A 14 8.10 4.34 4.40
N TRP A 15 7.55 3.14 4.29
CA TRP A 15 6.12 2.90 4.12
C TRP A 15 5.35 3.17 5.40
N ALA A 16 4.21 3.82 5.27
CA ALA A 16 3.27 4.04 6.35
C ALA A 16 1.84 3.79 5.87
N ARG A 17 0.99 3.34 6.78
CA ARG A 17 -0.46 3.28 6.57
C ARG A 17 -1.12 4.38 7.37
N PHE A 18 -1.94 5.18 6.72
CA PHE A 18 -2.79 6.13 7.42
C PHE A 18 -3.84 5.39 8.24
N GLN A 19 -3.98 5.78 9.50
CA GLN A 19 -4.94 5.20 10.41
C GLN A 19 -5.61 6.30 11.22
N ARG A 20 -6.93 6.19 11.37
CA ARG A 20 -7.66 7.01 12.33
C ARG A 20 -7.44 6.52 13.75
N CYS A 21 -7.00 7.42 14.61
CA CYS A 21 -6.82 7.17 16.04
C CYS A 21 -7.64 8.16 16.85
N GLN A 22 -8.34 7.64 17.85
CA GLN A 22 -9.03 8.44 18.85
C GLN A 22 -8.00 8.98 19.84
N VAL A 23 -8.01 10.30 20.07
CA VAL A 23 -7.09 10.91 21.02
C VAL A 23 -7.83 11.27 22.29
N TYR A 24 -7.50 10.59 23.38
CA TYR A 24 -7.98 10.95 24.70
C TYR A 24 -7.21 12.16 25.25
N ARG A 25 -7.92 13.26 25.51
CA ARG A 25 -7.37 14.44 26.21
C ARG A 25 -7.95 14.55 27.62
N PRO A 26 -7.19 14.26 28.70
CA PRO A 26 -7.71 14.43 30.05
C PRO A 26 -8.11 15.90 30.31
N GLY A 27 -9.28 16.12 30.90
CA GLY A 27 -9.77 17.45 31.31
C GLY A 27 -10.63 18.21 30.28
N VAL A 28 -10.95 17.60 29.13
CA VAL A 28 -11.87 18.16 28.13
C VAL A 28 -13.13 17.29 28.07
N ALA A 29 -14.32 17.88 28.18
CA ALA A 29 -15.58 17.13 28.21
C ALA A 29 -15.84 16.32 26.92
N ASP A 30 -15.36 16.79 25.77
CA ASP A 30 -15.46 16.13 24.46
C ASP A 30 -14.17 15.40 24.04
N ALA A 31 -13.31 15.06 25.01
CA ALA A 31 -12.05 14.36 24.77
C ALA A 31 -12.19 13.00 24.06
N GLY A 32 -13.40 12.45 23.97
CA GLY A 32 -13.69 11.22 23.23
C GLY A 32 -13.90 11.43 21.73
N GLU A 33 -14.13 12.65 21.23
CA GLU A 33 -14.61 12.83 19.84
C GLU A 33 -13.53 13.25 18.85
N THR A 34 -12.33 13.61 19.33
CA THR A 34 -11.25 14.03 18.41
C THR A 34 -10.60 12.82 17.76
N MET A 35 -10.89 12.62 16.47
CA MET A 35 -10.22 11.66 15.60
C MET A 35 -9.05 12.34 14.88
N LEU A 36 -7.84 11.81 15.04
CA LEU A 36 -6.68 12.21 14.24
C LEU A 36 -6.40 11.16 13.17
N LEU A 37 -6.03 11.61 11.98
CA LEU A 37 -5.45 10.76 10.95
C LEU A 37 -3.92 10.79 11.13
N ILE A 38 -3.33 9.66 11.48
CA ILE A 38 -1.88 9.53 11.68
C ILE A 38 -1.29 8.60 10.64
N ALA A 39 -0.07 8.89 10.17
CA ALA A 39 0.72 7.96 9.37
C ALA A 39 1.45 7.02 10.32
N VAL A 40 1.08 5.74 10.32
CA VAL A 40 1.75 4.70 11.13
C VAL A 40 2.77 4.00 10.26
N GLU A 41 4.04 4.15 10.60
CA GLU A 41 5.13 3.43 9.93
C GLU A 41 4.95 1.91 10.08
N LEU A 42 5.17 1.17 9.00
CA LEU A 42 5.04 -0.28 9.00
C LEU A 42 6.30 -0.98 9.54
N GLU A 43 6.11 -2.18 10.08
CA GLU A 43 7.20 -3.05 10.52
C GLU A 43 8.18 -3.39 9.38
N GLU A 44 9.44 -3.63 9.71
CA GLU A 44 10.53 -3.87 8.74
C GLU A 44 10.22 -4.93 7.69
N ARG A 45 9.58 -6.03 8.08
CA ARG A 45 9.19 -7.09 7.14
C ARG A 45 8.28 -6.59 6.02
N TYR A 46 7.36 -5.67 6.33
CA TYR A 46 6.44 -5.10 5.36
C TYR A 46 7.12 -4.04 4.51
N GLN A 47 8.09 -3.32 5.08
CA GLN A 47 8.91 -2.34 4.36
C GLN A 47 9.63 -3.01 3.18
N LEU A 48 10.34 -4.12 3.47
CA LEU A 48 11.07 -4.88 2.47
C LEU A 48 10.16 -5.47 1.39
N LEU A 49 9.00 -6.01 1.78
CA LEU A 49 8.03 -6.56 0.84
C LEU A 49 7.47 -5.49 -0.10
N LEU A 50 7.13 -4.32 0.43
CA LEU A 50 6.57 -3.21 -0.34
C LEU A 50 7.62 -2.54 -1.22
N ASP A 51 8.87 -2.44 -0.78
CA ASP A 51 9.97 -1.95 -1.61
C ASP A 51 10.20 -2.86 -2.81
N GLY A 52 10.31 -4.18 -2.59
CA GLY A 52 10.46 -5.15 -3.69
C GLY A 52 9.29 -5.11 -4.68
N ALA A 53 8.06 -4.93 -4.18
CA ALA A 53 6.87 -4.78 -5.02
C ALA A 53 6.89 -3.46 -5.81
N ALA A 54 7.30 -2.35 -5.19
CA ALA A 54 7.37 -1.04 -5.85
C ALA A 54 8.42 -1.02 -6.96
N ASP A 55 9.60 -1.60 -6.71
CA ASP A 55 10.68 -1.70 -7.70
C ASP A 55 10.25 -2.54 -8.90
N SER A 56 9.64 -3.70 -8.64
CA SER A 56 9.11 -4.58 -9.68
C SER A 56 7.99 -3.91 -10.49
N LEU A 57 7.08 -3.18 -9.83
CA LEU A 57 6.01 -2.45 -10.51
C LEU A 57 6.56 -1.31 -11.38
N ALA A 58 7.61 -0.62 -10.93
CA ALA A 58 8.27 0.41 -11.73
C ALA A 58 8.86 -0.17 -13.02
N GLN A 59 9.45 -1.37 -12.95
CA GLN A 59 9.96 -2.08 -14.13
C GLN A 59 8.85 -2.42 -15.12
N TYR A 60 7.72 -2.98 -14.67
CA TYR A 60 6.60 -3.29 -15.55
C TYR A 60 5.94 -2.04 -16.14
N ARG A 61 5.82 -0.97 -15.36
CA ARG A 61 5.31 0.32 -15.83
C ARG A 61 6.20 0.90 -16.92
N TYR A 62 7.52 0.81 -16.78
CA TYR A 62 8.46 1.24 -17.82
C TYR A 62 8.27 0.47 -19.13
N GLN A 63 7.89 -0.81 -19.05
CA GLN A 63 7.59 -1.65 -20.21
C GLN A 63 6.17 -1.46 -20.77
N GLY A 64 5.33 -0.64 -20.11
CA GLY A 64 3.93 -0.45 -20.50
C GLY A 64 3.04 -1.69 -20.30
N VAL A 65 3.46 -2.63 -19.45
CA VAL A 65 2.75 -3.89 -19.20
C VAL A 65 1.77 -3.70 -18.03
N PRO A 66 0.46 -3.93 -18.21
CA PRO A 66 -0.49 -3.97 -17.10
C PRO A 66 -0.18 -5.16 -16.18
N VAL A 67 -0.34 -4.96 -14.88
CA VAL A 67 0.03 -5.95 -13.85
C VAL A 67 -1.11 -6.11 -12.85
N GLN A 68 -1.43 -7.36 -12.53
CA GLN A 68 -2.28 -7.73 -11.41
C GLN A 68 -1.42 -7.99 -10.17
N VAL A 69 -1.82 -7.42 -9.04
CA VAL A 69 -1.15 -7.58 -7.75
C VAL A 69 -1.94 -8.57 -6.90
N ARG A 70 -1.27 -9.60 -6.38
CA ARG A 70 -1.87 -10.57 -5.45
C ARG A 70 -1.04 -10.60 -4.17
N LEU A 71 -1.72 -10.48 -3.03
CA LEU A 71 -1.13 -10.72 -1.73
C LEU A 71 -1.34 -12.19 -1.37
N ASP A 72 -0.29 -12.86 -0.94
CA ASP A 72 -0.41 -14.24 -0.46
C ASP A 72 -1.34 -14.31 0.76
N PRO A 73 -2.03 -15.43 1.01
CA PRO A 73 -3.02 -15.53 2.09
C PRO A 73 -2.47 -15.17 3.48
N ASP A 74 -1.19 -15.45 3.71
CA ASP A 74 -0.49 -15.17 4.97
C ASP A 74 0.21 -13.80 5.00
N ALA A 75 0.01 -12.97 3.95
CA ALA A 75 0.66 -11.68 3.74
C ALA A 75 2.21 -11.75 3.82
N GLN A 76 2.79 -12.91 3.50
CA GLN A 76 4.24 -13.13 3.51
C GLN A 76 4.93 -12.68 2.23
N ALA A 77 4.20 -12.62 1.11
CA ALA A 77 4.72 -12.13 -0.16
C ALA A 77 3.66 -11.39 -0.96
N ILE A 78 4.14 -10.51 -1.85
CA ILE A 78 3.35 -9.83 -2.87
C ILE A 78 3.80 -10.38 -4.21
N THR A 79 2.87 -10.97 -4.96
CA THR A 79 3.12 -11.48 -6.30
C THR A 79 2.56 -10.52 -7.33
N LEU A 80 3.39 -10.13 -8.30
CA LEU A 80 3.02 -9.30 -9.43
C LEU A 80 2.94 -10.17 -10.68
N GLN A 81 1.76 -10.27 -11.27
CA GLN A 81 1.54 -11.05 -12.49
C GLN A 81 1.21 -10.09 -13.62
N PRO A 82 2.01 -10.06 -14.71
CA PRO A 82 1.61 -9.40 -15.94
C PRO A 82 0.22 -9.88 -16.34
N GLU A 83 -0.66 -8.95 -16.65
CA GLU A 83 -1.92 -9.28 -17.31
C GLU A 83 -1.55 -9.65 -18.74
N VAL A 84 -1.25 -10.93 -18.95
CA VAL A 84 -0.99 -11.46 -20.29
C VAL A 84 -2.28 -11.23 -21.05
N ALA A 85 -2.25 -10.26 -21.98
CA ALA A 85 -3.31 -10.09 -22.96
C ALA A 85 -3.56 -11.47 -23.54
N ALA A 86 -4.72 -12.05 -23.22
CA ALA A 86 -5.16 -13.30 -23.81
C ALA A 86 -4.86 -13.21 -25.29
N SER A 87 -4.01 -14.11 -25.80
CA SER A 87 -3.54 -14.05 -27.17
C SER A 87 -4.77 -13.92 -28.06
N VAL A 88 -4.95 -12.77 -28.71
CA VAL A 88 -5.94 -12.66 -29.77
C VAL A 88 -5.53 -13.72 -30.79
N PRO A 89 -6.33 -14.78 -30.99
CA PRO A 89 -5.96 -15.77 -31.98
C PRO A 89 -5.91 -15.05 -33.32
N ALA A 90 -4.76 -15.12 -33.99
CA ALA A 90 -4.61 -14.64 -35.35
C ALA A 90 -5.64 -15.38 -36.20
N VAL A 91 -6.69 -14.66 -36.62
CA VAL A 91 -7.62 -15.16 -37.63
C VAL A 91 -6.89 -15.05 -38.96
N HIS A 92 -6.51 -16.21 -39.50
CA HIS A 92 -6.01 -16.40 -40.87
C HIS A 92 -7.10 -16.10 -41.91
#